data_AF-A0A4P5VW12-F1
#
_entry.id   AF-A0A4P5VW12-F1
#
_cell.length_a   1.000
_cell.length_b   1.000
_cell.length_c   1.000
_cell.angle_alpha   90.00
_cell.angle_beta   90.00
_cell.angle_gamma   90.00
#
_symmetry.space_group_name_H-M   'P 1'
#
loop_
_entity.id
_entity.type
_entity.pdbx_description
1 polymer ?
#
loop_
_entity_poly.entity_id
_entity_poly.type
_entity_poly.pdbx_seq_one_letter_code
_entity_poly.pdbx_strand_id
1 'polypeptide(L)'
;MEWFAMGGFPMIVIVVFGLVGIVNAARFAWAPGPGRVGYLAALGVAVALAGVGGMAVDLIAVSVHVPEHPEWVAENGLGMIVLQGVGESLTPIVLASGLLIAQSLLVALGLRRLGG
;
A
#
# COMPACT_ATOMS: atom_id res chain seq x y z
N MET A 1 0.05 15.75 -5.30
CA MET A 1 0.17 15.84 -3.83
C MET A 1 -1.13 15.47 -3.14
N GLU A 2 -2.30 15.75 -3.71
CA GLU A 2 -3.62 15.36 -3.16
C GLU A 2 -3.75 13.86 -2.83
N TRP A 3 -3.13 12.97 -3.62
CA TRP A 3 -3.20 11.53 -3.39
C TRP A 3 -2.53 11.05 -2.09
N PHE A 4 -1.47 11.74 -1.65
CA PHE A 4 -0.85 11.49 -0.34
C PHE A 4 -1.65 12.11 0.80
N ALA A 5 -2.45 13.15 0.52
CA ALA A 5 -3.36 13.71 1.51
C ALA A 5 -4.57 12.79 1.74
N MET A 6 -5.07 12.15 0.68
CA MET A 6 -6.24 11.25 0.74
C MET A 6 -5.99 9.93 1.51
N GLY A 7 -4.81 9.31 1.37
CA GLY A 7 -4.51 8.04 2.08
C GLY A 7 -3.87 8.20 3.46
N GLY A 8 -3.68 9.45 3.91
CA GLY A 8 -3.13 9.76 5.23
C GLY A 8 -1.69 9.28 5.50
N PHE A 9 -1.33 9.28 6.79
CA PHE A 9 0.00 8.89 7.28
C PHE A 9 0.45 7.46 6.90
N PRO A 10 -0.43 6.43 6.84
CA PRO A 10 -0.04 5.07 6.45
C PRO A 10 0.64 4.98 5.08
N MET A 11 0.35 5.89 4.16
CA MET A 11 0.96 5.96 2.83
C MET A 11 2.47 6.08 2.87
N ILE A 12 3.03 6.83 3.83
CA ILE A 12 4.47 7.04 3.95
C ILE A 12 5.16 5.71 4.25
N VAL A 13 4.59 4.92 5.15
CA VAL A 13 5.11 3.60 5.53
C VAL A 13 5.14 2.67 4.31
N ILE A 14 4.02 2.61 3.57
CA ILE A 14 3.89 1.79 2.36
C ILE A 14 4.92 2.19 1.31
N VAL A 15 5.08 3.49 1.04
CA VAL A 15 6.06 3.99 0.06
C VAL A 15 7.48 3.65 0.48
N VAL A 16 7.87 3.93 1.73
CA VAL A 16 9.24 3.69 2.20
C VAL A 16 9.59 2.20 2.07
N PHE A 17 8.77 1.31 2.61
CA PHE A 17 9.05 -0.12 2.56
C PHE A 17 8.90 -0.70 1.15
N GLY A 18 7.95 -0.21 0.35
CA GLY A 18 7.79 -0.64 -1.03
C GLY A 18 8.94 -0.20 -1.94
N LEU A 19 9.47 1.01 -1.77
CA LEU A 19 10.67 1.46 -2.50
C LEU A 19 11.91 0.66 -2.09
N VAL A 20 12.09 0.38 -0.81
CA VAL A 20 13.17 -0.52 -0.34
C VAL A 20 13.03 -1.89 -0.98
N GLY A 21 11.82 -2.44 -1.03
CA GLY A 21 11.50 -3.70 -1.72
C GLY A 21 11.86 -3.68 -3.21
N ILE A 22 11.43 -2.64 -3.93
CA ILE A 22 11.71 -2.46 -5.36
C ILE A 22 13.21 -2.35 -5.62
N VAL A 23 13.95 -1.55 -4.86
CA VAL A 23 15.40 -1.39 -5.04
C VAL A 23 16.13 -2.71 -4.83
N ASN A 24 15.76 -3.48 -3.80
CA ASN A 24 16.36 -4.78 -3.56
C ASN A 24 15.95 -5.82 -4.60
N ALA A 25 14.70 -5.80 -5.07
CA ALA A 25 14.23 -6.67 -6.14
C ALA A 25 14.91 -6.36 -7.48
N ALA A 26 15.15 -5.07 -7.79
CA ALA A 26 15.90 -4.66 -8.97
C ALA A 26 17.36 -5.14 -8.90
N ARG A 27 18.01 -4.96 -7.75
CA ARG A 27 19.36 -5.51 -7.49
C ARG A 27 19.41 -7.02 -7.66
N PHE A 28 18.40 -7.73 -7.17
CA PHE A 28 18.27 -9.18 -7.35
C PHE A 28 18.03 -9.57 -8.81
N ALA A 29 17.23 -8.81 -9.56
CA ALA A 29 17.04 -9.02 -10.98
C ALA A 29 18.34 -8.87 -11.78
N TRP A 30 19.19 -7.90 -11.44
CA TRP A 30 20.48 -7.69 -12.11
C TRP A 30 21.56 -8.68 -11.71
N ALA A 31 21.71 -8.95 -10.41
CA ALA A 31 22.72 -9.85 -9.86
C ALA A 31 22.05 -10.84 -8.90
N PRO A 32 21.49 -11.94 -9.45
CA PRO A 32 20.75 -12.90 -8.65
C PRO A 32 21.68 -13.64 -7.69
N GLY A 33 21.25 -13.82 -6.45
CA GLY A 33 22.01 -14.54 -5.43
C GLY A 33 21.11 -15.53 -4.68
N PRO A 34 21.57 -16.77 -4.44
CA PRO A 34 20.81 -17.73 -3.64
C PRO A 34 20.54 -17.16 -2.24
N GLY A 35 19.33 -17.37 -1.73
CA GLY A 35 18.91 -16.91 -0.39
C GLY A 35 18.23 -15.54 -0.31
N ARG A 36 18.20 -14.74 -1.40
CA ARG A 36 17.54 -13.41 -1.38
C ARG A 36 16.02 -13.45 -1.53
N VAL A 37 15.46 -14.55 -2.01
CA VAL A 37 14.02 -14.69 -2.30
C VAL A 37 13.17 -14.59 -1.02
N GLY A 38 13.58 -15.26 0.07
CA GLY A 38 12.84 -15.21 1.34
C GLY A 38 12.79 -13.80 1.94
N TYR A 39 13.91 -13.05 1.83
CA TYR A 39 13.97 -11.66 2.26
C TYR A 39 13.02 -10.75 1.45
N LEU A 40 13.00 -10.89 0.11
CA LEU A 40 12.10 -10.12 -0.75
C LEU A 40 10.63 -10.48 -0.53
N ALA A 41 10.33 -11.76 -0.26
CA ALA A 41 9.00 -12.20 0.11
C ALA A 41 8.55 -11.58 1.45
N ALA A 42 9.42 -11.55 2.46
CA ALA A 42 9.12 -10.93 3.75
C ALA A 42 8.86 -9.42 3.62
N LEU A 43 9.66 -8.71 2.80
CA LEU A 43 9.39 -7.30 2.48
C LEU A 43 8.05 -7.12 1.76
N GLY A 44 7.72 -8.03 0.83
CA GLY A 44 6.41 -8.03 0.16
C GLY A 44 5.25 -8.20 1.15
N VAL A 45 5.36 -9.14 2.08
CA VAL A 45 4.35 -9.34 3.13
C VAL A 45 4.21 -8.08 4.00
N ALA A 46 5.32 -7.44 4.37
CA ALA A 46 5.29 -6.20 5.15
C ALA A 46 4.55 -5.07 4.42
N VAL A 47 4.79 -4.89 3.11
CA VAL A 47 4.09 -3.88 2.29
C VAL A 47 2.60 -4.22 2.14
N ALA A 48 2.25 -5.49 1.98
CA ALA A 48 0.86 -5.94 1.92
C ALA A 48 0.11 -5.64 3.23
N LEU A 49 0.71 -6.00 4.37
CA LEU A 49 0.14 -5.74 5.69
C LEU A 49 0.04 -4.23 5.98
N ALA A 50 1.01 -3.44 5.54
CA ALA A 50 0.94 -1.97 5.64
C ALA A 50 -0.23 -1.40 4.80
N GLY A 51 -0.47 -1.94 3.60
CA GLY A 51 -1.62 -1.58 2.77
C GLY A 51 -2.97 -1.89 3.44
N VAL A 52 -3.13 -3.10 3.98
CA VAL A 52 -4.34 -3.51 4.69
C VAL A 52 -4.53 -2.70 5.98
N GLY A 53 -3.44 -2.48 6.73
CA GLY A 53 -3.45 -1.67 7.94
C GLY A 53 -3.82 -0.22 7.67
N GLY A 54 -3.29 0.38 6.60
CA GLY A 54 -3.66 1.74 6.17
C GLY A 54 -5.14 1.85 5.81
N MET A 55 -5.65 0.92 5.01
CA MET A 55 -7.07 0.85 4.68
C MET A 55 -7.96 0.76 5.94
N ALA A 56 -7.55 -0.05 6.92
CA ALA A 56 -8.29 -0.16 8.18
C ALA A 56 -8.27 1.14 9.00
N VAL A 57 -7.14 1.85 9.03
CA VAL A 57 -7.02 3.15 9.72
C VAL A 57 -7.97 4.18 9.09
N ASP A 58 -8.03 4.25 7.77
CA ASP A 58 -8.89 5.20 7.07
C ASP A 58 -10.39 4.88 7.28
N LEU A 59 -10.77 3.60 7.24
CA LEU A 59 -12.15 3.18 7.54
C LEU A 59 -12.55 3.52 8.98
N ILE A 60 -11.63 3.35 9.93
CA ILE A 60 -11.85 3.74 11.33
C ILE A 60 -12.00 5.27 11.42
N ALA A 61 -11.17 6.03 10.72
CA ALA A 61 -11.24 7.48 10.73
C ALA A 61 -12.63 7.98 10.29
N VAL A 62 -13.18 7.44 9.20
CA VAL A 62 -14.55 7.77 8.76
C VAL A 62 -15.58 7.33 9.79
N SER A 63 -15.44 6.13 10.34
CA SER A 63 -16.39 5.55 11.29
C SER A 63 -16.43 6.26 12.65
N VAL A 64 -15.35 6.96 13.03
CA VAL A 64 -15.24 7.72 14.27
C VAL A 64 -15.59 9.18 14.06
N HIS A 65 -15.00 9.84 13.06
CA HIS A 65 -15.15 11.29 12.91
C HIS A 65 -16.52 11.71 12.36
N VAL A 66 -17.14 10.90 11.49
CA VAL A 66 -18.44 11.26 10.89
C VAL A 66 -19.56 11.33 11.95
N PRO A 67 -19.70 10.36 12.88
CA PRO A 67 -20.65 10.49 13.98
C PRO A 67 -20.36 11.65 14.95
N GLU A 68 -19.08 12.02 15.13
CA GLU A 68 -18.68 13.14 15.99
C GLU A 68 -19.03 14.52 15.39
N HIS A 69 -19.29 14.59 14.08
CA HIS A 69 -19.55 15.82 13.34
C HIS A 69 -20.87 15.72 12.55
N PRO A 70 -22.03 15.71 13.23
CA PRO A 70 -23.34 15.55 12.59
C PRO A 70 -23.66 16.64 11.55
N GLU A 71 -23.03 17.82 11.66
CA GLU A 71 -23.13 18.90 10.68
C GLU A 71 -22.64 18.49 9.29
N TRP A 72 -21.62 17.64 9.18
CA TRP A 72 -21.12 17.17 7.88
C TRP A 72 -22.20 16.40 7.12
N VAL A 73 -22.96 15.58 7.83
CA VAL A 73 -24.06 14.78 7.26
C VAL A 73 -25.21 15.67 6.80
N ALA A 74 -25.52 16.73 7.55
CA ALA A 74 -26.56 17.69 7.19
C ALA A 74 -26.19 18.48 5.91
N GLU A 75 -24.91 18.81 5.73
CA GLU A 75 -24.44 19.59 4.58
C GLU A 75 -24.20 18.74 3.32
N ASN A 76 -23.63 17.54 3.45
CA ASN A 76 -23.12 16.76 2.33
C ASN A 76 -23.91 15.46 2.07
N GLY A 77 -24.73 15.04 3.03
CA GLY A 77 -25.44 13.76 2.98
C GLY A 77 -24.56 12.56 3.31
N LEU A 78 -25.08 11.64 4.13
CA LEU A 78 -24.34 10.47 4.62
C LEU A 78 -23.79 9.60 3.49
N GLY A 79 -24.55 9.41 2.40
CA GLY A 79 -24.15 8.57 1.28
C GLY A 79 -22.90 9.08 0.56
N MET A 80 -22.76 10.40 0.40
CA MET A 80 -21.59 11.01 -0.26
C MET A 80 -20.34 10.86 0.61
N ILE A 81 -20.47 11.13 1.91
CA ILE A 81 -19.38 11.01 2.89
C ILE A 81 -18.88 9.56 2.96
N VAL A 82 -19.79 8.58 3.00
CA VAL A 82 -19.41 7.16 3.03
C VAL A 82 -18.73 6.75 1.73
N LEU A 83 -19.25 7.16 0.57
CA LEU A 83 -18.65 6.81 -0.72
C LEU A 83 -17.25 7.41 -0.88
N GLN A 84 -17.08 8.67 -0.50
CA GLN A 84 -15.77 9.33 -0.49
C GLN A 84 -14.82 8.66 0.50
N GLY A 85 -15.25 8.45 1.75
CA GLY A 85 -14.43 7.83 2.79
C GLY A 85 -13.99 6.41 2.42
N VAL A 86 -14.87 5.61 1.80
CA VAL A 86 -14.50 4.29 1.26
C VAL A 86 -13.49 4.42 0.12
N GLY A 87 -13.69 5.39 -0.79
CA GLY A 87 -12.75 5.64 -1.88
C GLY A 87 -11.35 6.00 -1.37
N GLU A 88 -11.27 6.91 -0.40
CA GLU A 88 -10.01 7.30 0.24
C GLU A 88 -9.37 6.11 0.97
N SER A 89 -10.16 5.31 1.69
CA SER A 89 -9.68 4.13 2.43
C SER A 89 -9.09 3.03 1.55
N LEU A 90 -9.43 2.99 0.26
CA LEU A 90 -8.84 2.02 -0.67
C LEU A 90 -7.48 2.47 -1.22
N THR A 91 -7.12 3.73 -1.04
CA THR A 91 -5.87 4.30 -1.56
C THR A 91 -4.62 3.57 -1.05
N PRO A 92 -4.49 3.24 0.25
CA PRO A 92 -3.32 2.52 0.77
C PRO A 92 -3.14 1.14 0.17
N ILE A 93 -4.22 0.36 0.04
CA ILE A 93 -4.14 -1.01 -0.48
C ILE A 93 -3.85 -1.01 -1.99
N VAL A 94 -4.39 -0.05 -2.74
CA VAL A 94 -4.08 0.12 -4.17
C VAL A 94 -2.60 0.47 -4.35
N LEU A 95 -2.06 1.39 -3.55
CA LEU A 95 -0.63 1.73 -3.58
C LEU A 95 0.24 0.49 -3.31
N ALA A 96 -0.03 -0.19 -2.19
CA ALA A 96 0.73 -1.37 -1.78
C ALA A 96 0.71 -2.44 -2.88
N SER A 97 -0.45 -2.69 -3.48
CA SER A 97 -0.61 -3.64 -4.58
C SER A 97 0.24 -3.26 -5.79
N GLY A 98 0.27 -1.99 -6.19
CA GLY A 98 1.11 -1.52 -7.30
C GLY A 98 2.60 -1.74 -7.06
N LEU A 99 3.09 -1.45 -5.85
CA LEU A 99 4.48 -1.67 -5.46
C LEU A 99 4.82 -3.18 -5.42
N LEU A 100 3.90 -4.01 -4.93
CA LEU A 100 4.07 -5.47 -4.89
C LEU A 100 4.09 -6.10 -6.28
N ILE A 101 3.27 -5.62 -7.21
CA ILE A 101 3.31 -6.05 -8.61
C ILE A 101 4.69 -5.76 -9.21
N ALA A 102 5.18 -4.52 -9.04
CA ALA A 102 6.51 -4.14 -9.53
C ALA A 102 7.62 -4.99 -8.90
N GLN A 103 7.60 -5.18 -7.58
CA GLN A 103 8.54 -6.04 -6.87
C GLN A 103 8.51 -7.48 -7.40
N SER A 104 7.31 -8.04 -7.58
CA SER A 104 7.13 -9.43 -8.01
C SER A 104 7.64 -9.67 -9.42
N LEU A 105 7.42 -8.72 -10.34
CA LEU A 105 7.98 -8.77 -11.70
C LEU A 105 9.51 -8.79 -11.68
N LEU A 106 10.14 -7.94 -10.86
CA LEU A 106 11.59 -7.91 -10.70
C LEU A 106 12.13 -9.21 -10.09
N VAL A 107 11.45 -9.75 -9.07
CA VAL A 107 11.80 -11.06 -8.48
C VAL A 107 11.70 -12.17 -9.52
N ALA A 108 10.64 -12.20 -10.33
CA ALA A 108 10.47 -13.19 -11.40
C ALA A 108 11.62 -13.14 -12.42
N LEU A 109 12.08 -11.94 -12.80
CA LEU A 109 13.25 -11.77 -13.66
C LEU A 109 14.53 -12.31 -13.03
N GLY A 110 14.74 -12.05 -11.73
CA GLY A 110 15.90 -12.57 -11.00
C GLY A 110 15.87 -14.10 -10.87
N LEU A 111 14.69 -14.69 -10.60
CA LEU A 111 14.50 -16.13 -10.54
C LEU A 111 14.80 -16.80 -11.89
N ARG A 112 14.34 -16.21 -13.00
CA ARG A 112 14.63 -16.70 -14.35
C ARG A 112 16.14 -16.73 -14.64
N ARG A 113 16.89 -15.74 -14.15
CA ARG A 113 18.35 -15.65 -14.31
C ARG A 113 19.15 -16.51 -13.33
N LEU A 114 18.54 -16.99 -12.23
CA LEU A 114 19.16 -17.98 -11.34
C LEU A 114 19.08 -19.39 -11.91
N GLY A 115 17.98 -19.71 -12.60
CA GLY A 115 17.70 -21.04 -13.12
C GLY A 115 18.18 -21.31 -14.55
N GLY A 116 18.68 -20.29 -15.26
CA GLY A 116 19.27 -20.41 -16.60
C GLY A 116 20.72 -19.98 -16.57
#